data_AF-A0A9E6DH90-F1
#
_entry.id   AF-A0A9E6DH90-F1
#
_cell.length_a   1.000
_cell.length_b   1.000
_cell.length_c   1.000
_cell.angle_alpha   90.00
_cell.angle_beta   90.00
_cell.angle_gamma   90.00
#
_symmetry.space_group_name_H-M   'P 1'
#
loop_
_entity.id
_entity.type
_entity.pdbx_description
1 polymer ?
#
loop_
_entity_poly.entity_id
_entity_poly.type
_entity_poly.pdbx_seq_one_letter_code
_entity_poly.pdbx_strand_id
1 'polypeptide(L)'
;MSQILTDILDKIRTQYVHDLELNNGLQPLLCAKTLCSTMLNLNTDLLAQIVTQDPTLLAARAGGLLKNGVQGENPSAALVIVMNIHSAALEVLLDTAVHYGWLALNEEGEMQLPDSEIEAVDDIDMQEVDYTRSQTALDNISQGGISELNQLLHKAETEYLTLLDTQVLDAYSLAIQVAGSHSVFTPQEIAPLINENPLLLALRADDLVVDEVFENDPPAGIIIGSHITQMVIDHLLDQATEKGALALDSQGQLILPSDSEAPVVH
;
A
#
# COMPACT_ATOMS: atom_id res chain seq x y z
N MET A 1 12.74 -2.03 -11.11
CA MET A 1 11.86 -1.42 -12.13
C MET A 1 11.10 -2.51 -12.85
N SER A 2 9.76 -2.43 -12.81
CA SER A 2 8.87 -3.45 -13.39
C SER A 2 8.86 -3.38 -14.91
N GLN A 3 9.00 -4.53 -15.59
CA GLN A 3 8.91 -4.59 -17.06
C GLN A 3 7.48 -4.30 -17.52
N ILE A 4 6.48 -4.82 -16.81
CA ILE A 4 5.06 -4.56 -17.11
C ILE A 4 4.77 -3.06 -17.08
N LEU A 5 5.20 -2.38 -16.01
CA LEU A 5 5.00 -0.94 -15.88
C LEU A 5 5.77 -0.18 -16.97
N THR A 6 7.01 -0.58 -17.25
CA THR A 6 7.82 0.03 -18.32
C THR A 6 7.12 -0.08 -19.68
N ASP A 7 6.57 -1.25 -20.03
CA ASP A 7 5.86 -1.46 -21.28
C ASP A 7 4.58 -0.62 -21.37
N ILE A 8 3.86 -0.43 -20.25
CA ILE A 8 2.68 0.44 -20.19
C ILE A 8 3.08 1.90 -20.39
N LEU A 9 4.11 2.38 -19.68
CA LEU A 9 4.59 3.76 -19.77
C LEU A 9 5.15 4.07 -21.16
N ASP A 10 5.87 3.14 -21.79
CA ASP A 10 6.38 3.31 -23.15
C ASP A 10 5.25 3.42 -24.18
N LYS A 11 4.16 2.64 -24.02
CA LYS A 11 2.96 2.76 -24.85
C LYS A 11 2.27 4.11 -24.64
N ILE A 12 2.12 4.55 -23.39
CA ILE A 12 1.54 5.85 -23.07
C ILE A 12 2.35 6.96 -23.72
N ARG A 13 3.68 6.96 -23.57
CA ARG A 13 4.56 7.96 -24.19
C ARG A 13 4.46 7.97 -25.71
N THR A 14 4.45 6.78 -26.34
CA THR A 14 4.32 6.67 -27.79
C THR A 14 2.99 7.22 -28.29
N GLN A 15 1.90 6.89 -27.60
CA GLN A 15 0.57 7.38 -27.91
C GLN A 15 0.47 8.90 -27.70
N TYR A 16 1.04 9.40 -26.61
CA TYR A 16 1.06 10.82 -26.26
C TYR A 16 1.72 11.68 -27.35
N VAL A 17 2.91 11.28 -27.80
CA VAL A 17 3.62 11.97 -28.89
C VAL A 17 2.78 11.91 -30.16
N HIS A 18 2.22 10.75 -30.50
CA HIS A 18 1.38 10.59 -31.68
C HIS A 18 0.15 11.51 -31.67
N ASP A 19 -0.58 11.56 -30.54
CA ASP A 19 -1.81 12.34 -30.41
C ASP A 19 -1.53 13.85 -30.46
N LEU A 20 -0.42 14.29 -29.85
CA LEU A 20 -0.02 15.70 -29.92
C LEU A 20 0.52 16.09 -31.29
N GLU A 21 1.24 15.22 -31.98
CA GLU A 21 1.65 15.47 -33.38
C GLU A 21 0.43 15.67 -34.29
N LEU A 22 -0.63 14.85 -34.12
CA LEU A 22 -1.87 14.97 -34.89
C LEU A 22 -2.65 16.24 -34.56
N ASN A 23 -2.63 16.68 -33.30
CA ASN A 23 -3.34 17.86 -32.82
C ASN A 23 -2.51 19.14 -32.84
N ASN A 24 -1.35 19.16 -33.53
CA ASN A 24 -0.42 20.29 -33.58
C ASN A 24 0.05 20.80 -32.20
N GLY A 25 0.22 19.89 -31.24
CA GLY A 25 0.72 20.21 -29.89
C GLY A 25 -0.30 20.90 -28.99
N LEU A 26 -1.59 20.88 -29.33
CA LEU A 26 -2.63 21.49 -28.52
C LEU A 26 -2.98 20.62 -27.30
N GLN A 27 -3.16 21.27 -26.16
CA GLN A 27 -3.62 20.70 -24.89
C GLN A 27 -2.80 19.50 -24.38
N PRO A 28 -1.48 19.69 -24.15
CA PRO A 28 -0.58 18.62 -23.72
C PRO A 28 -0.89 18.05 -22.33
N LEU A 29 -1.40 18.83 -21.39
CA LEU A 29 -1.79 18.35 -20.06
C LEU A 29 -3.07 17.52 -20.12
N LEU A 30 -4.08 18.00 -20.87
CA LEU A 30 -5.35 17.27 -21.01
C LEU A 30 -5.12 15.91 -21.69
N CYS A 31 -4.33 15.88 -22.74
CA CYS A 31 -3.95 14.65 -23.43
C CYS A 31 -3.22 13.68 -22.46
N ALA A 32 -2.23 14.18 -21.71
CA ALA A 32 -1.48 13.37 -20.77
C ALA A 32 -2.38 12.77 -19.67
N LYS A 33 -3.23 13.60 -19.05
CA LYS A 33 -4.18 13.16 -18.01
C LYS A 33 -5.15 12.11 -18.56
N THR A 34 -5.69 12.33 -19.76
CA THR A 34 -6.63 11.40 -20.40
C THR A 34 -5.97 10.04 -20.65
N LEU A 35 -4.75 10.03 -21.21
CA LEU A 35 -4.01 8.79 -21.46
C LEU A 35 -3.65 8.07 -20.16
N CYS A 36 -3.14 8.79 -19.16
CA CYS A 36 -2.86 8.21 -17.84
C CYS A 36 -4.11 7.61 -17.22
N SER A 37 -5.24 8.34 -17.17
CA SER A 37 -6.51 7.84 -16.61
C SER A 37 -7.03 6.58 -17.31
N THR A 38 -6.83 6.48 -18.62
CA THR A 38 -7.32 5.35 -19.43
C THR A 38 -6.39 4.14 -19.34
N MET A 39 -5.08 4.36 -19.43
CA MET A 39 -4.08 3.28 -19.59
C MET A 39 -3.46 2.82 -18.26
N LEU A 40 -3.48 3.65 -17.22
CA LEU A 40 -3.04 3.30 -15.87
C LEU A 40 -4.23 2.99 -14.94
N ASN A 41 -5.33 2.49 -15.52
CA ASN A 41 -6.43 1.89 -14.78
C ASN A 41 -6.06 0.45 -14.39
N LEU A 42 -5.20 0.32 -13.39
CA LEU A 42 -4.60 -0.95 -12.97
C LEU A 42 -5.54 -1.69 -12.01
N ASN A 43 -5.96 -2.90 -12.37
CA ASN A 43 -6.70 -3.77 -11.45
C ASN A 43 -5.77 -4.37 -10.36
N THR A 44 -6.35 -4.94 -9.32
CA THR A 44 -5.64 -5.51 -8.16
C THR A 44 -4.57 -6.53 -8.56
N ASP A 45 -4.90 -7.46 -9.45
CA ASP A 45 -4.00 -8.54 -9.85
C ASP A 45 -2.82 -8.02 -10.68
N LEU A 46 -3.06 -7.08 -11.59
CA LEU A 46 -2.03 -6.44 -12.40
C LEU A 46 -1.11 -5.57 -11.53
N LEU A 47 -1.70 -4.82 -10.59
CA LEU A 47 -0.94 -4.00 -9.65
C LEU A 47 -0.05 -4.86 -8.76
N ALA A 48 -0.56 -6.00 -8.26
CA ALA A 48 0.25 -6.95 -7.50
C ALA A 48 1.45 -7.45 -8.31
N GLN A 49 1.26 -7.83 -9.58
CA GLN A 49 2.38 -8.25 -10.44
C GLN A 49 3.42 -7.14 -10.65
N ILE A 50 2.97 -5.89 -10.81
CA ILE A 50 3.86 -4.73 -10.94
C ILE A 50 4.67 -4.53 -9.65
N VAL A 51 4.02 -4.59 -8.49
CA VAL A 51 4.68 -4.46 -7.18
C VAL A 51 5.66 -5.61 -6.93
N THR A 52 5.32 -6.84 -7.33
CA THR A 52 6.24 -7.99 -7.23
C THR A 52 7.51 -7.79 -8.06
N GLN A 53 7.38 -7.21 -9.25
CA GLN A 53 8.53 -6.90 -10.10
C GLN A 53 9.31 -5.67 -9.63
N ASP A 54 8.64 -4.74 -8.93
CA ASP A 54 9.24 -3.51 -8.43
C ASP A 54 8.79 -3.16 -7.01
N PRO A 55 9.36 -3.83 -5.98
CA PRO A 55 8.94 -3.63 -4.60
C PRO A 55 9.14 -2.20 -4.10
N THR A 56 10.01 -1.40 -4.73
CA THR A 56 10.25 -0.01 -4.34
C THR A 56 8.99 0.86 -4.41
N LEU A 57 7.98 0.44 -5.18
CA LEU A 57 6.67 1.10 -5.23
C LEU A 57 5.96 1.11 -3.86
N LEU A 58 6.27 0.18 -2.95
CA LEU A 58 5.71 0.18 -1.59
C LEU A 58 6.22 1.32 -0.72
N ALA A 59 7.27 2.03 -1.14
CA ALA A 59 7.72 3.25 -0.47
C ALA A 59 6.90 4.49 -0.86
N ALA A 60 5.95 4.36 -1.81
CA ALA A 60 5.06 5.43 -2.24
C ALA A 60 4.22 5.96 -1.08
N ARG A 61 3.99 7.28 -1.09
CA ARG A 61 3.21 8.04 -0.10
C ARG A 61 2.09 8.81 -0.79
N ALA A 62 0.95 8.99 -0.12
CA ALA A 62 -0.18 9.69 -0.73
C ALA A 62 0.14 11.17 -0.95
N GLY A 63 0.79 11.81 0.03
CA GLY A 63 1.08 13.23 0.03
C GLY A 63 -0.16 14.07 -0.31
N GLY A 64 0.02 15.10 -1.15
CA GLY A 64 -1.07 15.93 -1.69
C GLY A 64 -1.69 15.42 -2.99
N LEU A 65 -1.39 14.19 -3.41
CA LEU A 65 -1.84 13.66 -4.72
C LEU A 65 -3.32 13.27 -4.73
N LEU A 66 -3.90 13.07 -3.54
CA LEU A 66 -5.31 12.74 -3.37
C LEU A 66 -6.12 14.01 -3.09
N LYS A 67 -7.07 14.30 -3.96
CA LYS A 67 -8.05 15.39 -3.76
C LYS A 67 -9.20 14.92 -2.85
N ASN A 68 -9.86 15.89 -2.22
CA ASN A 68 -10.91 15.72 -1.19
C ASN A 68 -11.92 14.58 -1.46
N GLY A 69 -12.14 13.74 -0.43
CA GLY A 69 -13.10 12.63 -0.42
C GLY A 69 -12.69 11.53 0.57
N VAL A 70 -13.53 10.52 0.79
CA VAL A 70 -13.26 9.40 1.73
C VAL A 70 -11.96 8.66 1.40
N GLN A 71 -11.65 8.51 0.11
CA GLN A 71 -10.40 7.91 -0.37
C GLN A 71 -9.19 8.84 -0.18
N GLY A 72 -9.39 10.15 -0.04
CA GLY A 72 -8.33 11.12 0.21
C GLY A 72 -7.95 11.24 1.69
N GLU A 73 -8.93 11.08 2.58
CA GLU A 73 -8.68 11.07 4.04
C GLU A 73 -8.04 9.76 4.51
N ASN A 74 -8.39 8.65 3.86
CA ASN A 74 -7.83 7.34 4.18
C ASN A 74 -7.73 6.45 2.94
N PRO A 75 -6.64 6.58 2.17
CA PRO A 75 -6.42 5.78 0.97
C PRO A 75 -6.06 4.33 1.29
N SER A 76 -6.43 3.43 0.38
CA SER A 76 -5.84 2.10 0.34
C SER A 76 -4.39 2.14 -0.14
N ALA A 77 -3.59 1.15 0.26
CA ALA A 77 -2.21 0.98 -0.21
C ALA A 77 -2.12 0.94 -1.74
N ALA A 78 -3.08 0.30 -2.41
CA ALA A 78 -3.20 0.28 -3.87
C ALA A 78 -3.31 1.69 -4.45
N LEU A 79 -4.21 2.51 -3.90
CA LEU A 79 -4.46 3.85 -4.40
C LEU A 79 -3.23 4.73 -4.24
N VAL A 80 -2.53 4.63 -3.10
CA VAL A 80 -1.26 5.34 -2.87
C VAL A 80 -0.25 5.03 -3.99
N ILE A 81 -0.04 3.75 -4.28
CA ILE A 81 0.90 3.30 -5.32
C ILE A 81 0.48 3.82 -6.69
N VAL A 82 -0.79 3.65 -7.06
CA VAL A 82 -1.29 4.04 -8.38
C VAL A 82 -1.22 5.55 -8.57
N MET A 83 -1.57 6.36 -7.57
CA MET A 83 -1.44 7.82 -7.69
C MET A 83 0.00 8.27 -7.90
N ASN A 84 0.97 7.61 -7.24
CA ASN A 84 2.38 7.92 -7.45
C ASN A 84 2.83 7.54 -8.87
N ILE A 85 2.38 6.40 -9.39
CA ILE A 85 2.64 5.99 -10.78
C ILE A 85 2.04 7.01 -11.76
N HIS A 86 0.79 7.43 -11.54
CA HIS A 86 0.13 8.45 -12.36
C HIS A 86 0.88 9.78 -12.33
N SER A 87 1.26 10.26 -11.15
CA SER A 87 1.99 11.52 -10.98
C SER A 87 3.33 11.50 -11.71
N ALA A 88 4.12 10.43 -11.52
CA ALA A 88 5.41 10.26 -12.18
C ALA A 88 5.26 10.15 -13.71
N ALA A 89 4.24 9.43 -14.19
CA ALA A 89 3.95 9.33 -15.62
C ALA A 89 3.57 10.70 -16.20
N LEU A 90 2.70 11.45 -15.52
CA LEU A 90 2.27 12.78 -15.95
C LEU A 90 3.46 13.74 -16.06
N GLU A 91 4.33 13.77 -15.06
CA GLU A 91 5.54 14.60 -15.05
C GLU A 91 6.44 14.31 -16.27
N VAL A 92 6.69 13.04 -16.56
CA VAL A 92 7.51 12.62 -17.71
C VAL A 92 6.87 12.99 -19.05
N LEU A 93 5.55 12.88 -19.18
CA LEU A 93 4.83 13.28 -20.40
C LEU A 93 4.89 14.80 -20.60
N LEU A 94 4.73 15.58 -19.54
CA LEU A 94 4.83 17.04 -19.63
C LEU A 94 6.24 17.51 -19.96
N ASP A 95 7.28 16.87 -19.39
CA ASP A 95 8.68 17.11 -19.78
C ASP A 95 8.90 16.78 -21.26
N THR A 96 8.27 15.72 -21.76
CA THR A 96 8.27 15.39 -23.19
C THR A 96 7.63 16.51 -24.02
N ALA A 97 6.49 17.08 -23.59
CA ALA A 97 5.86 18.19 -24.30
C ALA A 97 6.73 19.46 -24.32
N VAL A 98 7.48 19.73 -23.25
CA VAL A 98 8.48 20.80 -23.22
C VAL A 98 9.59 20.52 -24.22
N HIS A 99 10.10 19.28 -24.27
CA HIS A 99 11.15 18.88 -25.21
C HIS A 99 10.75 19.07 -26.68
N TYR A 100 9.52 18.74 -27.05
CA TYR A 100 9.00 18.94 -28.42
C TYR A 100 8.53 20.38 -28.69
N GLY A 101 8.56 21.27 -27.69
CA GLY A 101 8.16 22.66 -27.82
C GLY A 101 6.65 22.90 -27.87
N TRP A 102 5.85 21.92 -27.43
CA TRP A 102 4.40 22.05 -27.30
C TRP A 102 3.98 22.78 -26.02
N LEU A 103 4.84 22.74 -25.00
CA LEU A 103 4.66 23.43 -23.73
C LEU A 103 5.84 24.38 -23.47
N ALA A 104 5.56 25.61 -23.08
CA ALA A 104 6.57 26.60 -22.76
C ALA A 104 6.79 26.71 -21.25
N LEU A 105 8.01 27.07 -20.85
CA LEU A 105 8.34 27.40 -19.46
C LEU A 105 8.40 28.93 -19.29
N ASN A 106 7.96 29.43 -18.13
CA ASN A 106 8.10 30.83 -17.73
C ASN A 106 9.55 31.12 -17.25
N GLU A 107 9.83 32.37 -16.87
CA GLU A 107 11.16 32.78 -16.38
C GLU A 107 11.57 32.11 -15.06
N GLU A 108 10.61 31.54 -14.33
CA GLU A 108 10.80 30.83 -13.06
C GLU A 108 10.93 29.31 -13.27
N GLY A 109 10.83 28.83 -14.52
CA GLY A 109 10.91 27.41 -14.88
C GLY A 109 9.60 26.64 -14.75
N GLU A 110 8.47 27.32 -14.53
CA GLU A 110 7.15 26.71 -14.41
C GLU A 110 6.45 26.59 -15.78
N MET A 111 5.66 25.53 -15.95
CA MET A 111 4.92 25.27 -17.17
C MET A 111 3.80 26.28 -17.39
N GLN A 112 3.78 26.93 -18.56
CA GLN A 112 2.72 27.86 -18.95
C GLN A 112 1.54 27.09 -19.55
N LEU A 113 0.56 26.78 -18.69
CA LEU A 113 -0.66 26.10 -19.06
C LEU A 113 -1.83 27.09 -19.13
N PRO A 114 -2.71 27.02 -20.15
CA PRO A 114 -3.88 27.87 -20.22
C PRO A 114 -4.93 27.44 -19.18
N ASP A 115 -5.56 28.40 -18.49
CA ASP A 115 -6.57 28.14 -17.45
C ASP A 115 -7.69 27.20 -17.93
N SER A 116 -8.11 27.34 -19.19
CA SER A 116 -9.14 26.47 -19.80
C SER A 116 -8.75 25.00 -19.87
N GLU A 117 -7.45 24.69 -19.95
CA GLU A 117 -6.95 23.32 -19.94
C GLU A 117 -6.86 22.77 -18.53
N ILE A 118 -6.48 23.61 -17.56
CA ILE A 118 -6.47 23.26 -16.13
C ILE A 118 -7.89 22.91 -15.68
N GLU A 119 -8.87 23.74 -16.03
CA GLU A 119 -10.29 23.50 -15.75
C GLU A 119 -10.78 22.18 -16.39
N ALA A 120 -10.42 21.93 -17.66
CA ALA A 120 -10.84 20.71 -18.35
C ALA A 120 -10.25 19.42 -17.75
N VAL A 121 -9.09 19.51 -17.10
CA VAL A 121 -8.42 18.39 -16.41
C VAL A 121 -9.09 18.08 -15.08
N ASP A 122 -9.59 19.09 -14.38
CA ASP A 122 -10.32 18.92 -13.13
C ASP A 122 -11.66 18.19 -13.30
N ASP A 123 -12.25 18.27 -14.50
CA ASP A 123 -13.46 17.53 -14.88
C ASP A 123 -13.20 16.04 -15.21
N ILE A 124 -11.93 15.61 -15.32
CA ILE A 124 -11.60 14.20 -15.57
C ILE A 124 -11.66 13.42 -14.26
N ASP A 125 -12.79 12.75 -14.03
CA ASP A 125 -12.91 11.75 -12.97
C ASP A 125 -12.06 10.52 -13.28
N MET A 126 -11.18 10.17 -12.35
CA MET A 126 -10.48 8.89 -12.39
C MET A 126 -11.48 7.77 -12.09
N GLN A 127 -11.49 6.72 -12.93
CA GLN A 127 -12.31 5.55 -12.65
C GLN A 127 -11.89 4.92 -11.32
N GLU A 128 -12.86 4.73 -10.43
CA GLU A 128 -12.64 4.05 -9.16
C GLU A 128 -12.44 2.55 -9.41
N VAL A 129 -11.28 2.05 -9.01
CA VAL A 129 -10.97 0.61 -9.06
C VAL A 129 -11.29 -0.02 -7.72
N ASP A 130 -12.07 -1.09 -7.75
CA ASP A 130 -12.35 -1.89 -6.56
C ASP A 130 -11.19 -2.87 -6.29
N TYR A 131 -10.28 -2.47 -5.39
CA TYR A 131 -9.15 -3.31 -4.98
C TYR A 131 -9.52 -4.46 -4.04
N THR A 132 -10.78 -4.55 -3.60
CA THR A 132 -11.25 -5.64 -2.71
C THR A 132 -11.52 -6.95 -3.46
N ARG A 133 -11.24 -7.00 -4.77
CA ARG A 133 -11.44 -8.17 -5.63
C ARG A 133 -10.13 -8.59 -6.27
N SER A 134 -9.84 -9.88 -6.24
CA SER A 134 -8.66 -10.48 -6.90
C SER A 134 -8.99 -11.92 -7.29
N GLN A 135 -8.77 -12.26 -8.57
CA GLN A 135 -8.90 -13.65 -9.01
C GLN A 135 -7.72 -14.48 -8.51
N THR A 136 -6.52 -13.90 -8.49
CA THR A 136 -5.30 -14.56 -7.99
C THR A 136 -5.46 -14.98 -6.53
N ALA A 137 -6.04 -14.13 -5.67
CA ALA A 137 -6.31 -14.48 -4.28
C ALA A 137 -7.26 -15.68 -4.16
N LEU A 138 -8.34 -15.70 -4.95
CA LEU A 138 -9.29 -16.82 -4.98
C LEU A 138 -8.64 -18.12 -5.46
N ASP A 139 -7.83 -18.04 -6.52
CA ASP A 139 -7.13 -19.18 -7.08
C ASP A 139 -6.10 -19.74 -6.07
N ASN A 140 -5.34 -18.87 -5.41
CA ASN A 140 -4.34 -19.27 -4.42
C ASN A 140 -4.96 -19.95 -3.19
N ILE A 141 -6.10 -19.44 -2.70
CA ILE A 141 -6.86 -20.09 -1.62
C ILE A 141 -7.29 -21.50 -2.02
N SER A 142 -7.71 -21.69 -3.28
CA SER A 142 -8.18 -22.99 -3.77
C SER A 142 -7.08 -24.04 -3.96
N GLN A 143 -5.83 -23.61 -4.14
CA GLN A 143 -4.70 -24.50 -4.43
C GLN A 143 -4.06 -25.15 -3.18
N GLY A 144 -4.36 -24.66 -1.98
CA GLY A 144 -4.03 -25.35 -0.72
C GLY A 144 -2.53 -25.51 -0.40
N GLY A 145 -1.72 -24.49 -0.69
CA GLY A 145 -0.28 -24.46 -0.36
C GLY A 145 0.04 -23.92 1.05
N ILE A 146 1.30 -24.05 1.47
CA ILE A 146 1.81 -23.37 2.66
C ILE A 146 2.08 -21.92 2.29
N SER A 147 1.26 -21.00 2.80
CA SER A 147 1.43 -19.56 2.55
C SER A 147 2.66 -18.99 3.24
N GLU A 148 3.25 -17.96 2.65
CA GLU A 148 4.35 -17.22 3.28
C GLU A 148 3.88 -16.56 4.58
N LEU A 149 2.64 -16.07 4.59
CA LEU A 149 2.00 -15.55 5.80
C LEU A 149 1.88 -16.62 6.90
N ASN A 150 1.48 -17.85 6.57
CA ASN A 150 1.42 -18.95 7.55
C ASN A 150 2.81 -19.34 8.06
N GLN A 151 3.83 -19.30 7.20
CA GLN A 151 5.21 -19.54 7.64
C GLN A 151 5.68 -18.47 8.62
N LEU A 152 5.32 -17.21 8.38
CA LEU A 152 5.61 -16.11 9.29
C LEU A 152 4.91 -16.31 10.63
N LEU A 153 3.60 -16.60 10.62
CA LEU A 153 2.81 -16.87 11.82
C LEU A 153 3.40 -18.02 12.64
N HIS A 154 3.72 -19.15 12.01
CA HIS A 154 4.30 -20.30 12.70
C HIS A 154 5.70 -20.03 13.29
N LYS A 155 6.52 -19.23 12.61
CA LYS A 155 7.84 -18.81 13.14
C LYS A 155 7.67 -17.96 14.40
N ALA A 156 6.80 -16.94 14.32
CA ALA A 156 6.49 -16.07 15.44
C ALA A 156 5.89 -16.86 16.61
N GLU A 157 4.94 -17.75 16.33
CA GLU A 157 4.31 -18.64 17.32
C GLU A 157 5.32 -19.54 18.02
N THR A 158 6.21 -20.20 17.28
CA THR A 158 7.20 -21.11 17.86
C THR A 158 8.14 -20.38 18.82
N GLU A 159 8.60 -19.18 18.43
CA GLU A 159 9.41 -18.34 19.29
C GLU A 159 8.62 -17.86 20.50
N TYR A 160 7.42 -17.35 20.29
CA TYR A 160 6.53 -16.88 21.34
C TYR A 160 6.26 -17.93 22.41
N LEU A 161 5.89 -19.16 22.01
CA LEU A 161 5.62 -20.25 22.94
C LEU A 161 6.86 -20.67 23.73
N THR A 162 8.04 -20.61 23.11
CA THR A 162 9.31 -20.91 23.80
C THR A 162 9.64 -19.84 24.84
N LEU A 163 9.39 -18.57 24.51
CA LEU A 163 9.63 -17.46 25.42
C LEU A 163 8.57 -17.37 26.53
N LEU A 164 7.33 -17.71 26.23
CA LEU A 164 6.23 -17.73 27.20
C LEU A 164 6.50 -18.72 28.33
N ASP A 165 7.12 -19.87 28.03
CA ASP A 165 7.48 -20.89 29.02
C ASP A 165 8.74 -20.51 29.84
N THR A 166 9.49 -19.45 29.46
CA THR A 166 10.83 -19.15 30.02
C THR A 166 11.06 -17.72 30.51
N GLN A 167 10.30 -16.73 30.03
CA GLN A 167 10.46 -15.31 30.37
C GLN A 167 9.43 -14.83 31.43
N VAL A 168 9.74 -13.70 32.06
CA VAL A 168 8.94 -13.06 33.12
C VAL A 168 8.02 -11.95 32.58
N LEU A 169 8.07 -11.68 31.27
CA LEU A 169 7.15 -10.72 30.64
C LEU A 169 5.72 -11.26 30.68
N ASP A 170 4.76 -10.36 30.85
CA ASP A 170 3.36 -10.71 30.63
C ASP A 170 3.16 -11.08 29.15
N ALA A 171 2.21 -12.00 28.90
CA ALA A 171 1.95 -12.56 27.58
C ALA A 171 1.66 -11.48 26.52
N TYR A 172 1.02 -10.38 26.91
CA TYR A 172 0.69 -9.29 25.99
C TYR A 172 1.94 -8.52 25.54
N SER A 173 2.77 -8.07 26.48
CA SER A 173 4.05 -7.42 26.18
C SER A 173 4.98 -8.31 25.37
N LEU A 174 5.00 -9.61 25.67
CA LEU A 174 5.77 -10.59 24.91
C LEU A 174 5.26 -10.74 23.48
N ALA A 175 3.94 -10.75 23.26
CA ALA A 175 3.34 -10.84 21.93
C ALA A 175 3.72 -9.64 21.06
N ILE A 176 3.68 -8.42 21.61
CA ILE A 176 4.13 -7.21 20.91
C ILE A 176 5.62 -7.31 20.55
N GLN A 177 6.47 -7.75 21.49
CA GLN A 177 7.91 -7.87 21.25
C GLN A 177 8.24 -8.89 20.15
N VAL A 178 7.62 -10.06 20.20
CA VAL A 178 7.83 -11.13 19.22
C VAL A 178 7.27 -10.71 17.87
N ALA A 179 6.03 -10.19 17.83
CA ALA A 179 5.44 -9.68 16.60
C ALA A 179 6.31 -8.58 15.98
N GLY A 180 6.77 -7.61 16.77
CA GLY A 180 7.68 -6.56 16.31
C GLY A 180 8.99 -7.11 15.73
N SER A 181 9.53 -8.20 16.28
CA SER A 181 10.76 -8.84 15.78
C SER A 181 10.56 -9.57 14.45
N HIS A 182 9.35 -10.08 14.18
CA HIS A 182 8.98 -10.78 12.95
C HIS A 182 8.24 -9.91 11.93
N SER A 183 7.95 -8.65 12.27
CA SER A 183 7.11 -7.77 11.44
C SER A 183 7.78 -6.45 11.01
N VAL A 184 9.11 -6.35 11.14
CA VAL A 184 9.87 -5.30 10.45
C VAL A 184 10.03 -5.72 8.99
N PHE A 185 9.08 -5.31 8.16
CA PHE A 185 9.07 -5.67 6.75
C PHE A 185 9.80 -4.65 5.88
N THR A 186 10.75 -5.13 5.08
CA THR A 186 11.25 -4.42 3.91
C THR A 186 10.26 -4.55 2.75
N PRO A 187 10.25 -3.62 1.77
CA PRO A 187 9.43 -3.77 0.57
C PRO A 187 9.60 -5.13 -0.13
N GLN A 188 10.82 -5.67 -0.12
CA GLN A 188 11.16 -6.96 -0.71
C GLN A 188 10.51 -8.14 0.01
N GLU A 189 10.22 -8.02 1.31
CA GLU A 189 9.55 -9.05 2.11
C GLU A 189 8.02 -8.96 1.99
N ILE A 190 7.47 -7.76 1.75
CA ILE A 190 6.03 -7.56 1.54
C ILE A 190 5.60 -8.02 0.13
N ALA A 191 6.44 -7.79 -0.88
CA ALA A 191 6.09 -8.09 -2.27
C ALA A 191 5.65 -9.57 -2.52
N PRO A 192 6.33 -10.59 -1.98
CA PRO A 192 5.88 -11.98 -2.04
C PRO A 192 4.50 -12.20 -1.39
N LEU A 193 4.21 -11.54 -0.26
CA LEU A 193 2.93 -11.62 0.43
C LEU A 193 1.80 -11.01 -0.42
N ILE A 194 2.08 -9.90 -1.12
CA ILE A 194 1.14 -9.29 -2.07
C ILE A 194 0.91 -10.19 -3.27
N ASN A 195 1.96 -10.85 -3.78
CA ASN A 195 1.83 -11.80 -4.88
C ASN A 195 0.94 -13.00 -4.51
N GLU A 196 1.05 -13.47 -3.28
CA GLU A 196 0.22 -14.53 -2.74
C GLU A 196 -1.21 -14.07 -2.48
N ASN A 197 -1.38 -12.88 -1.89
CA ASN A 197 -2.70 -12.31 -1.61
C ASN A 197 -2.78 -10.85 -2.06
N PRO A 198 -3.19 -10.59 -3.31
CA PRO A 198 -3.32 -9.22 -3.81
C PRO A 198 -4.33 -8.37 -3.04
N LEU A 199 -5.23 -8.96 -2.25
CA LEU A 199 -6.18 -8.22 -1.41
C LEU A 199 -5.48 -7.40 -0.32
N LEU A 200 -4.22 -7.70 0.00
CA LEU A 200 -3.40 -6.86 0.88
C LEU A 200 -3.28 -5.41 0.34
N LEU A 201 -3.38 -5.21 -0.98
CA LEU A 201 -3.38 -3.88 -1.58
C LEU A 201 -4.63 -3.06 -1.23
N ALA A 202 -5.73 -3.70 -0.83
CA ALA A 202 -6.96 -3.02 -0.42
C ALA A 202 -6.89 -2.46 1.02
N LEU A 203 -5.88 -2.85 1.79
CA LEU A 203 -5.72 -2.41 3.18
C LEU A 203 -5.53 -0.89 3.27
N ARG A 204 -6.08 -0.32 4.33
CA ARG A 204 -6.10 1.12 4.60
C ARG A 204 -5.44 1.43 5.93
N ALA A 205 -5.14 2.68 6.20
CA ALA A 205 -4.50 3.06 7.47
C ALA A 205 -5.47 3.12 8.66
N ASP A 206 -6.78 2.93 8.43
CA ASP A 206 -7.79 2.85 9.50
C ASP A 206 -7.34 1.88 10.60
N ASP A 207 -7.57 2.29 11.85
CA ASP A 207 -7.35 1.49 13.05
C ASP A 207 -5.89 1.12 13.35
N LEU A 208 -4.91 1.72 12.65
CA LEU A 208 -3.50 1.55 12.98
C LEU A 208 -3.14 2.35 14.24
N VAL A 209 -2.59 1.67 15.24
CA VAL A 209 -2.19 2.24 16.55
C VAL A 209 -0.98 3.19 16.44
N VAL A 210 -0.44 3.40 15.23
CA VAL A 210 0.85 4.08 14.98
C VAL A 210 0.66 5.48 14.37
N ASP A 211 -0.28 6.25 14.91
CA ASP A 211 -0.56 7.64 14.45
C ASP A 211 0.65 8.58 14.64
N GLU A 212 1.49 8.36 15.66
CA GLU A 212 2.57 9.29 16.03
C GLU A 212 3.81 9.25 15.10
N VAL A 213 4.02 8.18 14.32
CA VAL A 213 5.26 7.99 13.54
C VAL A 213 5.14 8.50 12.10
N PHE A 214 3.92 8.60 11.56
CA PHE A 214 3.71 8.85 10.13
C PHE A 214 2.88 10.09 9.79
N GLU A 215 2.54 10.94 10.76
CA GLU A 215 1.92 12.28 10.57
C GLU A 215 0.83 12.32 9.48
N ASN A 216 -0.02 11.29 9.41
CA ASN A 216 -1.13 11.15 8.45
C ASN A 216 -0.76 10.84 6.98
N ASP A 217 0.46 10.42 6.66
CA ASP A 217 0.86 10.00 5.29
C ASP A 217 1.79 8.78 5.29
N PRO A 218 1.33 7.61 5.78
CA PRO A 218 2.14 6.41 5.83
C PRO A 218 2.45 5.86 4.42
N PRO A 219 3.67 5.36 4.16
CA PRO A 219 3.96 4.64 2.94
C PRO A 219 3.06 3.41 2.75
N ALA A 220 2.74 3.05 1.51
CA ALA A 220 1.87 1.91 1.20
C ALA A 220 2.34 0.59 1.84
N GLY A 221 3.65 0.34 1.88
CA GLY A 221 4.23 -0.83 2.54
C GLY A 221 4.05 -0.82 4.06
N ILE A 222 4.05 0.36 4.70
CA ILE A 222 3.81 0.49 6.14
C ILE A 222 2.36 0.16 6.47
N ILE A 223 1.40 0.60 5.65
CA ILE A 223 -0.02 0.23 5.81
C ILE A 223 -0.15 -1.29 5.87
N ILE A 224 0.37 -1.98 4.85
CA ILE A 224 0.30 -3.45 4.76
C ILE A 224 1.06 -4.13 5.89
N GLY A 225 2.29 -3.69 6.17
CA GLY A 225 3.12 -4.26 7.23
C GLY A 225 2.51 -4.13 8.62
N SER A 226 1.83 -3.01 8.90
CA SER A 226 1.18 -2.78 10.19
C SER A 226 -0.02 -3.71 10.40
N HIS A 227 -0.83 -3.92 9.35
CA HIS A 227 -1.91 -4.92 9.37
C HIS A 227 -1.39 -6.35 9.58
N ILE A 228 -0.27 -6.71 8.93
CA ILE A 228 0.35 -8.02 9.15
C ILE A 228 0.87 -8.13 10.58
N THR A 229 1.50 -7.08 11.11
CA THR A 229 1.98 -7.04 12.50
C THR A 229 0.84 -7.26 13.49
N GLN A 230 -0.30 -6.57 13.29
CA GLN A 230 -1.48 -6.72 14.13
C GLN A 230 -2.03 -8.14 14.08
N MET A 231 -2.12 -8.73 12.88
CA MET A 231 -2.55 -10.11 12.71
C MET A 231 -1.65 -11.11 13.45
N VAL A 232 -0.34 -10.87 13.47
CA VAL A 232 0.60 -11.69 14.24
C VAL A 232 0.34 -11.53 15.74
N ILE A 233 0.17 -10.30 16.24
CA ILE A 233 -0.15 -10.05 17.65
C ILE A 233 -1.41 -10.80 18.05
N ASP A 234 -2.49 -10.65 17.29
CA ASP A 234 -3.78 -11.30 17.58
C ASP A 234 -3.63 -12.82 17.64
N HIS A 235 -2.91 -13.43 16.67
CA HIS A 235 -2.61 -14.86 16.67
C HIS A 235 -1.85 -15.32 17.92
N LEU A 236 -0.83 -14.56 18.34
CA LEU A 236 -0.04 -14.89 19.54
C LEU A 236 -0.86 -14.77 20.83
N LEU A 237 -1.76 -13.79 20.92
CA LEU A 237 -2.66 -13.62 22.06
C LEU A 237 -3.70 -14.74 22.14
N ASP A 238 -4.21 -15.20 21.00
CA ASP A 238 -5.10 -16.37 20.95
C ASP A 238 -4.37 -17.60 21.50
N GLN A 239 -3.13 -17.85 21.07
CA GLN A 239 -2.31 -18.97 21.57
C GLN A 239 -2.02 -18.86 23.08
N ALA A 240 -1.78 -17.66 23.60
CA ALA A 240 -1.60 -17.44 25.03
C ALA A 240 -2.88 -17.69 25.84
N THR A 241 -4.03 -17.32 25.27
CA THR A 241 -5.35 -17.58 25.87
C THR A 241 -5.62 -19.09 25.93
N GLU A 242 -5.32 -19.83 24.86
CA GLU A 242 -5.44 -21.30 24.83
C GLU A 242 -4.53 -21.99 25.86
N LYS A 243 -3.33 -21.44 26.11
CA LYS A 243 -2.41 -21.91 27.15
C LYS A 243 -2.80 -21.48 28.57
N GLY A 244 -3.80 -20.60 28.74
CA GLY A 244 -4.21 -20.06 30.04
C GLY A 244 -3.22 -19.04 30.62
N ALA A 245 -2.33 -18.48 29.79
CA ALA A 245 -1.37 -17.46 30.20
C ALA A 245 -1.97 -16.05 30.29
N LEU A 246 -3.19 -15.87 29.78
CA LEU A 246 -3.94 -14.62 29.85
C LEU A 246 -5.20 -14.80 30.70
N ALA A 247 -5.44 -13.85 31.60
CA ALA A 247 -6.65 -13.83 32.42
C ALA A 247 -7.81 -13.23 31.62
N LEU A 248 -8.95 -13.91 31.64
CA LEU A 248 -10.19 -13.45 31.04
C LEU A 248 -11.10 -12.87 32.13
N ASP A 249 -11.80 -11.79 31.82
CA ASP A 249 -12.82 -11.23 32.69
C ASP A 249 -14.10 -12.09 32.71
N SER A 250 -15.09 -11.67 33.50
CA SER A 250 -16.37 -12.39 33.60
C SER A 250 -17.21 -12.37 32.31
N GLN A 251 -16.81 -11.61 31.29
CA GLN A 251 -17.42 -11.55 29.97
C GLN A 251 -16.58 -12.24 28.88
N GLY A 252 -15.43 -12.82 29.22
CA GLY A 252 -14.53 -13.48 28.27
C GLY A 252 -13.64 -12.52 27.48
N GLN A 253 -13.47 -11.27 27.94
CA GLN A 253 -12.53 -10.31 27.38
C GLN A 253 -11.17 -10.42 28.10
N LEU A 254 -10.09 -10.18 27.37
CA LEU A 254 -8.74 -10.17 27.91
C LEU A 254 -8.59 -9.07 28.97
N ILE A 255 -8.14 -9.45 30.17
CA ILE A 255 -7.72 -8.50 31.21
C ILE A 255 -6.31 -8.05 30.83
N LEU A 256 -6.22 -6.89 30.17
CA LEU A 256 -4.93 -6.25 29.93
C LEU A 256 -4.30 -5.85 31.28
N PRO A 257 -3.00 -6.10 31.48
CA PRO A 257 -2.33 -5.64 32.69
C PRO A 257 -2.42 -4.12 32.76
N SER A 258 -3.02 -3.61 33.83
CA SER A 258 -2.93 -2.19 34.13
C SER A 258 -1.52 -1.92 34.68
N ASP A 259 -0.91 -0.78 34.33
CA ASP A 259 0.46 -0.35 34.67
C ASP A 259 0.83 -0.39 36.19
N SER A 260 -0.05 -0.87 37.06
CA SER A 260 0.12 -0.86 38.51
C SER A 260 0.18 -2.21 39.22
N GLU A 261 0.04 -3.37 38.55
CA GLU A 261 0.07 -4.66 39.24
C GLU A 261 1.25 -5.56 38.84
N ALA A 262 2.04 -5.89 39.88
CA ALA A 262 3.22 -6.75 39.86
C ALA A 262 2.92 -8.16 39.31
N PRO A 263 3.92 -8.89 38.77
CA PRO A 263 3.68 -10.12 38.03
C PRO A 263 3.08 -11.19 38.96
N VAL A 264 1.87 -11.64 38.62
CA VAL A 264 1.27 -12.81 39.25
C VAL A 264 1.73 -14.04 38.49
N VAL A 265 2.55 -14.84 39.17
CA VAL A 265 2.96 -16.17 38.71
C VAL A 265 1.76 -17.11 38.85
N HIS A 266 1.36 -17.76 37.76
CA HIS A 266 0.61 -19.02 37.78
C HIS A 266 1.31 -20.05 36.91
#